data_AF-A0A925N5X9-F1
#
_entry.id   AF-A0A925N5X9-F1
#
_cell.length_a   1.000
_cell.length_b   1.000
_cell.length_c   1.000
_cell.angle_alpha   90.00
_cell.angle_beta   90.00
_cell.angle_gamma   90.00
#
_symmetry.space_group_name_H-M   'P 1'
#
loop_
_entity.id
_entity.type
_entity.pdbx_description
1 polymer ?
#
loop_
_entity_poly.entity_id
_entity_poly.type
_entity_poly.pdbx_seq_one_letter_code
_entity_poly.pdbx_strand_id
1 'polypeptide(L)'
;MGLIDSLLGNAGEKPIETIAEDFAPLLAAGETLQRAFGLIRDLMVFTDRRLILVNKQGVTGKRVEYLSIPYRSIVMFSLETEGHFDLEADLKIWLSGQTNPISRTIGRGEGATNIIALLAQHTPH
;
A
#
# COMPACT_ATOMS: atom_id res chain seq x y z
N MET A 1 8.84 10.65 -17.15
CA MET A 1 7.60 9.90 -16.90
C MET A 1 8.04 8.53 -16.43
N GLY A 2 7.94 8.28 -15.13
CA GLY A 2 8.47 7.06 -14.52
C GLY A 2 7.49 5.90 -14.68
N LEU A 3 7.94 4.67 -14.44
CA LEU A 3 7.09 3.47 -14.47
C LEU A 3 5.97 3.55 -13.41
N ILE A 4 6.19 4.25 -12.30
CA ILE A 4 5.12 4.59 -11.34
C ILE A 4 3.95 5.35 -11.99
N ASP A 5 4.18 6.18 -13.02
CA ASP A 5 3.09 6.91 -13.71
C ASP A 5 2.19 5.97 -14.53
N SER A 6 2.72 4.85 -15.05
CA SER A 6 1.94 3.87 -15.82
C SER A 6 1.28 2.79 -14.96
N LEU A 7 1.77 2.57 -13.74
CA LEU A 7 1.24 1.58 -12.80
C LEU A 7 0.07 2.11 -11.96
N LEU A 8 0.03 3.42 -11.71
CA LEU A 8 -1.06 4.09 -11.00
C LEU A 8 -2.26 4.31 -11.92
N GLY A 9 -3.40 3.73 -11.56
CA GLY A 9 -4.65 3.80 -12.32
C GLY A 9 -5.33 2.45 -12.52
N ASN A 10 -4.58 1.34 -12.42
CA ASN A 10 -5.14 -0.01 -12.38
C ASN A 10 -4.99 -0.58 -10.97
N ALA A 11 -6.12 -0.84 -10.29
CA ALA A 11 -6.12 -1.49 -8.98
C ALA A 11 -5.68 -2.97 -9.09
N GLY A 12 -4.91 -3.45 -8.12
CA GLY A 12 -4.47 -4.84 -8.05
C GLY A 12 -2.97 -5.01 -7.84
N GLU A 13 -2.56 -6.27 -7.72
CA GLU A 13 -1.16 -6.62 -7.48
C GLU A 13 -0.25 -6.21 -8.65
N LYS A 14 0.94 -5.71 -8.29
CA LYS A 14 1.96 -5.26 -9.23
C LYS A 14 3.17 -6.18 -9.13
N PRO A 15 3.73 -6.67 -10.25
CA PRO A 15 4.97 -7.43 -10.24
C PRO A 15 6.10 -6.57 -9.67
N ILE A 16 6.89 -7.12 -8.76
CA ILE A 16 7.95 -6.39 -8.05
C ILE A 16 8.98 -5.85 -9.04
N GLU A 17 9.24 -6.60 -10.11
CA GLU A 17 10.19 -6.26 -11.17
C GLU A 17 9.85 -4.93 -11.84
N THR A 18 8.55 -4.58 -11.88
CA THR A 18 8.08 -3.33 -12.50
C THR A 18 8.31 -2.09 -11.65
N ILE A 19 8.57 -2.25 -10.35
CA ILE A 19 8.79 -1.15 -9.39
C ILE A 19 10.18 -1.17 -8.75
N ALA A 20 10.96 -2.24 -8.97
CA ALA A 20 12.22 -2.47 -8.26
C ALA A 20 13.22 -1.33 -8.45
N GLU A 21 13.38 -0.82 -9.68
CA GLU A 21 14.30 0.29 -9.98
C GLU A 21 13.90 1.58 -9.27
N ASP A 22 12.60 1.89 -9.28
CA ASP A 22 12.07 3.10 -8.64
C ASP A 22 12.18 3.05 -7.10
N PHE A 23 12.11 1.85 -6.52
CA PHE A 23 12.19 1.64 -5.07
C PHE A 23 13.60 1.38 -4.56
N ALA A 24 14.54 0.94 -5.40
CA ALA A 24 15.93 0.68 -5.01
C ALA A 24 16.57 1.80 -4.14
N PRO A 25 16.44 3.11 -4.46
CA PRO A 25 17.01 4.17 -3.62
C PRO A 25 16.27 4.40 -2.30
N LEU A 26 15.06 3.85 -2.14
CA LEU A 26 14.22 4.01 -0.94
C LEU A 26 14.44 2.89 0.09
N LEU A 27 15.04 1.78 -0.32
CA LEU A 27 15.28 0.61 0.51
C LEU A 27 16.53 0.78 1.37
N ALA A 28 16.44 0.36 2.64
CA ALA A 28 17.61 0.24 3.49
C ALA A 28 18.50 -0.93 3.03
N ALA A 29 19.77 -0.92 3.46
CA ALA A 29 20.68 -2.02 3.16
C ALA A 29 20.11 -3.37 3.62
N GLY A 30 19.99 -4.31 2.68
CA GLY A 30 19.42 -5.64 2.89
C GLY A 30 17.90 -5.67 3.12
N GLU A 31 17.18 -4.57 2.89
CA GLU A 31 15.72 -4.55 2.83
C GLU A 31 15.27 -5.08 1.46
N THR A 32 14.25 -5.93 1.43
CA THR A 32 13.75 -6.59 0.22
C THR A 32 12.27 -6.28 -0.01
N LEU A 33 11.92 -6.00 -1.27
CA LEU A 33 10.53 -5.87 -1.69
C LEU A 33 9.87 -7.25 -1.68
N GLN A 34 8.64 -7.35 -1.16
CA GLN A 34 7.91 -8.60 -1.07
C GLN A 34 6.63 -8.61 -1.88
N ARG A 35 5.80 -7.57 -1.78
CA ARG A 35 4.54 -7.46 -2.53
C ARG A 35 4.24 -6.00 -2.82
N ALA A 36 3.53 -5.73 -3.90
CA ALA A 36 3.09 -4.38 -4.24
C ALA A 36 1.67 -4.40 -4.79
N PHE A 37 0.87 -3.42 -4.39
CA PHE A 37 -0.52 -3.27 -4.79
C PHE A 37 -0.76 -1.85 -5.27
N GLY A 38 -1.17 -1.72 -6.53
CA GLY A 38 -1.73 -0.49 -7.03
C GLY A 38 -3.12 -0.29 -6.44
N LEU A 39 -3.34 0.89 -5.88
CA LEU A 39 -4.64 1.39 -5.47
C LEU A 39 -5.17 2.36 -6.54
N ILE A 40 -6.33 2.96 -6.32
CA ILE A 40 -6.95 3.87 -7.30
C ILE A 40 -6.01 5.05 -7.63
N ARG A 41 -5.36 5.65 -6.62
CA ARG A 41 -4.42 6.78 -6.77
C ARG A 41 -3.05 6.57 -6.12
N ASP A 42 -2.91 5.48 -5.37
CA ASP A 42 -1.78 5.24 -4.50
C ASP A 42 -1.11 3.90 -4.84
N LEU A 43 0.09 3.69 -4.33
CA LEU A 43 0.77 2.40 -4.38
C LEU A 43 1.08 1.97 -2.94
N MET A 44 0.76 0.73 -2.62
CA MET A 44 1.04 0.12 -1.33
C MET A 44 2.10 -0.97 -1.53
N VAL A 45 3.26 -0.83 -0.89
CA VAL A 45 4.40 -1.72 -1.07
C VAL A 45 4.82 -2.32 0.26
N PHE A 46 4.83 -3.65 0.31
CA PHE A 46 5.27 -4.44 1.44
C PHE A 46 6.74 -4.81 1.25
N THR A 47 7.57 -4.48 2.23
CA THR A 47 8.94 -4.98 2.34
C THR A 47 9.05 -6.02 3.46
N ASP A 48 10.22 -6.61 3.66
CA ASP A 48 10.48 -7.45 4.82
C ASP A 48 10.49 -6.67 6.15
N ARG A 49 10.50 -5.32 6.12
CA ARG A 49 10.65 -4.47 7.32
C ARG A 49 9.49 -3.52 7.59
N ARG A 50 8.84 -3.00 6.54
CA ARG A 50 7.83 -1.95 6.67
C ARG A 50 6.86 -1.94 5.48
N LEU A 51 5.72 -1.31 5.72
CA LEU A 51 4.79 -0.91 4.68
C LEU A 51 5.22 0.48 4.15
N ILE A 52 5.27 0.64 2.84
CA ILE A 52 5.50 1.93 2.17
C ILE A 52 4.23 2.31 1.41
N LEU A 53 3.63 3.44 1.78
CA LEU A 53 2.51 4.03 1.06
C LEU A 53 3.02 5.17 0.18
N VAL A 54 2.78 5.07 -1.11
CA VAL A 54 3.12 6.11 -2.08
C VAL A 54 1.84 6.80 -2.53
N ASN A 55 1.75 8.09 -2.32
CA ASN A 55 0.61 8.90 -2.70
C ASN A 55 1.04 9.99 -3.68
N LYS A 56 0.41 10.05 -4.85
CA LYS A 56 0.62 11.14 -5.82
C LYS A 56 -0.41 12.24 -5.59
N GLN A 57 0.10 13.42 -5.22
CA GLN A 57 -0.70 14.59 -4.87
C GLN A 57 -0.72 15.62 -6.00
N GLY A 58 -1.84 16.34 -6.07
CA GLY A 58 -2.03 17.51 -6.94
C GLY A 58 -2.46 17.16 -8.36
N VAL A 59 -3.01 18.16 -9.05
CA VAL A 59 -3.60 18.03 -10.41
C VAL A 59 -2.57 17.54 -11.44
N THR A 60 -1.29 17.87 -11.25
CA THR A 60 -0.20 17.45 -12.15
C THR A 60 0.45 16.13 -11.76
N GLY A 61 0.11 15.54 -10.62
CA GLY A 61 0.71 14.30 -10.10
C GLY A 61 2.21 14.38 -9.79
N LYS A 62 2.81 15.58 -9.86
CA LYS A 62 4.27 15.77 -9.70
C LYS A 62 4.74 15.66 -8.25
N ARG A 63 3.87 15.91 -7.27
CA ARG A 63 4.22 15.77 -5.86
C ARG A 63 3.94 14.32 -5.46
N VAL A 64 4.97 13.64 -4.98
CA VAL A 64 4.85 12.27 -4.49
C VAL A 64 5.23 12.25 -3.03
N GLU A 65 4.36 11.69 -2.20
CA GLU A 65 4.62 11.41 -0.79
C GLU A 65 4.94 9.92 -0.63
N TYR A 66 6.04 9.61 0.07
CA TYR A 66 6.42 8.25 0.45
C TYR A 66 6.33 8.15 1.97
N LEU A 67 5.27 7.52 2.47
CA LEU A 67 5.05 7.29 3.89
C LEU A 67 5.52 5.89 4.26
N SER A 68 6.48 5.82 5.19
CA SER A 68 7.01 4.55 5.70
C SER A 68 6.40 4.21 7.06
N ILE A 69 5.81 3.03 7.16
CA ILE A 69 5.10 2.53 8.34
C ILE A 69 5.77 1.23 8.80
N PRO A 70 6.61 1.27 9.86
CA PRO A 70 7.17 0.06 10.44
C PRO A 70 6.06 -0.88 10.92
N TYR A 71 6.18 -2.18 10.66
CA TYR A 71 5.10 -3.12 11.01
C TYR A 71 4.76 -3.12 12.50
N ARG A 72 5.77 -2.99 13.38
CA ARG A 72 5.59 -2.86 14.84
C ARG A 72 4.73 -1.67 15.29
N SER A 73 4.51 -0.69 14.42
CA SER A 73 3.71 0.49 14.73
C SER A 73 2.23 0.32 14.38
N ILE A 74 1.88 -0.69 13.58
CA ILE A 74 0.50 -1.02 13.22
C ILE A 74 -0.12 -1.76 14.41
N VAL A 75 -1.18 -1.19 14.99
CA VAL A 75 -1.84 -1.76 16.19
C VAL A 75 -3.21 -2.34 15.88
N MET A 76 -3.83 -1.90 14.78
CA MET A 76 -5.13 -2.38 14.33
C MET A 76 -5.30 -2.07 12.84
N PHE A 77 -6.03 -2.91 12.15
CA PHE A 77 -6.46 -2.66 10.78
C PHE A 77 -7.84 -3.26 10.54
N SER A 78 -8.58 -2.71 9.58
CA SER A 78 -9.87 -3.23 9.15
C SER A 78 -10.04 -3.05 7.66
N LEU A 79 -10.75 -3.98 7.02
CA LEU A 79 -11.21 -3.87 5.65
C LEU A 79 -12.73 -3.88 5.66
N GLU A 80 -13.33 -2.88 5.03
CA GLU A 80 -14.77 -2.74 4.89
C GLU A 80 -15.14 -2.87 3.41
N THR A 81 -16.12 -3.70 3.10
CA THR A 81 -16.60 -3.98 1.73
C THR A 81 -18.10 -3.74 1.67
N GLU A 82 -18.65 -2.97 0.72
CA GLU A 82 -20.09 -2.69 0.68
C GLU A 82 -20.91 -3.79 -0.03
N GLY A 83 -20.99 -4.99 0.55
CA GLY A 83 -21.92 -6.03 0.07
C GLY A 83 -21.52 -6.74 -1.24
N HIS A 84 -22.44 -7.51 -1.82
CA HIS A 84 -22.13 -8.56 -2.80
C HIS A 84 -21.67 -8.08 -4.19
N PHE A 85 -21.80 -6.79 -4.50
CA PHE A 85 -21.48 -6.21 -5.81
C PHE A 85 -20.44 -5.10 -5.75
N ASP A 86 -19.92 -4.78 -4.56
CA ASP A 86 -19.06 -3.62 -4.43
C ASP A 86 -17.69 -3.86 -5.07
N LEU A 87 -17.32 -2.86 -5.85
CA LEU A 87 -16.12 -2.83 -6.67
C LEU A 87 -14.96 -2.23 -5.90
N GLU A 88 -15.20 -1.73 -4.69
CA GLU A 88 -14.24 -1.04 -3.87
C GLU A 88 -14.25 -1.60 -2.44
N ALA A 89 -13.17 -1.38 -1.72
CA ALA A 89 -13.06 -1.73 -0.32
C ALA A 89 -12.26 -0.66 0.42
N ASP A 90 -12.70 -0.29 1.61
CA ASP A 90 -12.04 0.69 2.44
C ASP A 90 -11.14 0.01 3.47
N LEU A 91 -9.84 0.17 3.29
CA LEU A 91 -8.82 -0.25 4.24
C LEU A 91 -8.55 0.89 5.24
N LYS A 92 -8.58 0.57 6.52
CA LYS A 92 -8.21 1.47 7.62
C LYS A 92 -7.07 0.85 8.41
N ILE A 93 -5.99 1.61 8.66
CA ILE A 93 -4.82 1.18 9.43
C ILE A 93 -4.59 2.15 10.57
N TRP A 94 -4.61 1.67 11.82
CA TRP A 94 -4.29 2.46 13.00
C TRP A 94 -2.84 2.24 13.41
N LEU A 95 -2.18 3.36 13.68
CA LEU A 95 -0.81 3.37 14.19
C LEU A 95 -0.80 3.67 15.68
N SER A 96 0.17 3.10 16.39
CA SER A 96 0.38 3.36 17.82
C SER A 96 0.51 4.86 18.07
N GLY A 97 -0.26 5.37 19.03
CA GLY A 97 -0.30 6.79 19.38
C GLY A 97 -1.12 7.68 18.45
N GLN A 98 -1.78 7.14 17.41
CA GLN A 98 -2.69 7.90 16.54
C GLN A 98 -4.15 7.50 16.78
N THR A 99 -5.01 8.49 16.97
CA THR A 99 -6.46 8.28 17.17
C THR A 99 -7.18 7.97 15.86
N ASN A 100 -6.76 8.60 14.77
CA ASN A 100 -7.39 8.46 13.46
C ASN A 100 -6.61 7.44 12.61
N PRO A 101 -7.30 6.56 11.86
CA PRO A 101 -6.64 5.65 10.94
C PRO A 101 -6.11 6.36 9.70
N ILE A 102 -5.14 5.72 9.07
CA ILE A 102 -4.81 5.94 7.67
C ILE A 102 -5.83 5.14 6.84
N SER A 103 -6.70 5.86 6.11
CA SER A 103 -7.72 5.26 5.25
C SER A 103 -7.26 5.20 3.79
N ARG A 104 -7.52 4.09 3.11
CA ARG A 104 -7.22 3.88 1.69
C ARG A 104 -8.32 3.07 1.01
N THR A 105 -8.81 3.57 -0.12
CA THR A 105 -9.76 2.85 -0.97
C THR A 105 -9.01 1.95 -1.95
N ILE A 106 -9.37 0.68 -1.95
CA ILE A 106 -8.82 -0.36 -2.81
C ILE A 106 -9.85 -0.64 -3.90
N GLY A 107 -9.43 -0.64 -5.16
CA GLY A 107 -10.32 -0.99 -6.27
C GLY A 107 -10.49 -2.50 -6.46
N ARG A 108 -11.37 -2.87 -7.40
CA ARG A 108 -11.86 -4.23 -7.63
C ARG A 108 -10.76 -5.29 -7.73
N GLY A 109 -10.91 -6.38 -6.98
CA GLY A 109 -10.16 -7.63 -7.21
C GLY A 109 -9.71 -8.35 -5.93
N GLU A 110 -9.03 -9.49 -6.11
CA GLU A 110 -8.47 -10.32 -5.02
C GLU A 110 -7.40 -9.61 -4.16
N GLY A 111 -6.98 -8.41 -4.55
CA GLY A 111 -5.96 -7.65 -3.84
C GLY A 111 -6.37 -7.25 -2.42
N ALA A 112 -7.65 -6.96 -2.17
CA ALA A 112 -8.10 -6.45 -0.88
C ALA A 112 -7.97 -7.48 0.26
N THR A 113 -8.38 -8.73 0.01
CA THR A 113 -8.24 -9.83 0.97
C THR A 113 -6.77 -10.21 1.18
N ASN A 114 -5.96 -10.19 0.11
CA ASN A 114 -4.52 -10.46 0.19
C ASN A 114 -3.79 -9.41 1.04
N ILE A 115 -4.17 -8.13 0.95
CA ILE A 115 -3.60 -7.06 1.77
C ILE A 115 -3.84 -7.33 3.27
N ILE A 116 -5.02 -7.78 3.66
CA ILE A 116 -5.32 -8.11 5.05
C ILE A 116 -4.48 -9.30 5.54
N ALA A 117 -4.34 -10.35 4.72
CA ALA A 117 -3.50 -11.49 5.06
C ALA A 117 -2.03 -11.08 5.24
N LEU A 118 -1.50 -10.21 4.39
CA LEU A 118 -0.13 -9.71 4.49
C LEU A 118 0.08 -8.81 5.72
N LEU A 119 -0.87 -7.92 6.02
CA LEU A 119 -0.83 -7.11 7.24
C LEU A 119 -0.81 -8.00 8.48
N ALA A 120 -1.62 -9.06 8.52
CA ALA A 120 -1.62 -10.03 9.62
C ALA A 120 -0.31 -10.82 9.71
N GLN A 121 0.31 -11.19 8.57
CA GLN A 121 1.58 -11.92 8.54
C GLN A 121 2.74 -11.08 9.11
N HIS A 122 2.76 -9.78 8.86
CA HIS A 122 3.88 -8.90 9.22
C HIS A 122 3.69 -8.19 10.57
N THR A 123 2.46 -8.02 11.02
CA THR A 123 2.19 -7.34 12.29
C THR A 123 2.40 -8.32 13.45
N PRO A 124 3.34 -8.04 14.39
CA PRO A 124 3.60 -8.94 15.50
C PRO A 124 2.39 -9.05 16.44
N HIS A 125 2.15 -10.26 16.95
CA HIS A 125 1.17 -10.54 18.01
C HIS A 125 1.69 -10.15 19.40
#